data_AF-A0A1I8CVD3-F1
#
_entry.id   AF-A0A1I8CVD3-F1
#
_cell.length_a   1.000
_cell.length_b   1.000
_cell.length_c   1.000
_cell.angle_alpha   90.00
_cell.angle_beta   90.00
_cell.angle_gamma   90.00
#
_symmetry.space_group_name_H-M   'P 1'
#
loop_
_entity.id
_entity.type
_entity.pdbx_description
1 polymer ?
#
loop_
_entity_poly.entity_id
_entity_poly.type
_entity_poly.pdbx_seq_one_letter_code
_entity_poly.pdbx_strand_id
1 'polypeptide(L)'
;MRKISVQEQLSQACRQLSTIIAPQISKISYVHTLQKHLNLEIKIGDIVNYIRAVEQYTLHNNVNTGPIKFDIVDAQKNVALFAVLEANELILYEDVNKPIASISFPEKEAGIEGCLEAKIRNPHYKVRVFQVESSDEKHVWKIFSTADRDVKCELVVKYSWWNQMLKMCGLLFGSKWWELKIEGKIKATIAPSVSMWKENTIRLTWHHSADNETRLLTLCFALIQTVNEAFPILANIIEETRRKKNLMVY
;
A
#
# COMPACT_ATOMS: atom_id res chain seq x y z
N MET A 1 15.18 50.65 19.70
CA MET A 1 14.53 49.34 19.94
C MET A 1 13.66 49.00 18.73
N ARG A 2 14.01 47.96 17.96
CA ARG A 2 13.23 47.54 16.77
C ARG A 2 11.95 46.85 17.24
N LYS A 3 10.78 47.37 16.84
CA LYS A 3 9.48 46.71 17.01
C LYS A 3 9.44 45.52 16.05
N ILE A 4 9.72 44.32 16.55
CA ILE A 4 9.46 43.09 15.79
C ILE A 4 7.94 42.94 15.74
N SER A 5 7.41 42.75 14.54
CA SER A 5 5.96 42.64 14.34
C SER A 5 5.44 41.40 15.09
N VAL A 6 4.29 41.52 15.76
CA VAL A 6 3.61 40.37 16.39
C VAL A 6 3.42 39.23 15.38
N GLN A 7 3.24 39.57 14.10
CA GLN A 7 3.10 38.61 13.01
C GLN A 7 4.40 37.85 12.69
N GLU A 8 5.57 38.49 12.85
CA GLU A 8 6.88 37.83 12.70
C GLU A 8 7.14 36.87 13.86
N GLN A 9 6.80 37.26 15.09
CA GLN A 9 6.90 36.38 16.26
C GLN A 9 5.96 35.17 16.15
N LEU A 10 4.73 35.39 15.66
CA LEU A 10 3.74 34.33 15.46
C LEU A 10 4.16 33.40 14.31
N SER A 11 4.68 33.94 13.21
CA SER A 11 5.25 33.15 12.11
C SER A 11 6.45 32.32 12.56
N GLN A 12 7.33 32.89 13.37
CA GLN A 12 8.50 32.18 13.91
C GLN A 12 8.09 31.10 14.91
N ALA A 13 7.11 31.37 15.78
CA ALA A 13 6.53 30.38 16.69
C ALA A 13 5.81 29.25 15.93
N CYS A 14 5.05 29.56 14.88
CA CYS A 14 4.44 28.56 13.99
C CYS A 14 5.49 27.72 13.26
N ARG A 15 6.60 28.33 12.81
CA ARG A 15 7.72 27.59 12.21
C ARG A 15 8.38 26.66 13.22
N GLN A 16 8.64 27.14 14.44
CA GLN A 16 9.21 26.33 15.51
C GLN A 16 8.28 25.17 15.91
N LEU A 17 6.99 25.44 16.09
CA LEU A 17 5.98 24.41 16.34
C LEU A 17 5.89 23.42 15.17
N SER A 18 5.89 23.89 13.93
CA SER A 18 5.91 23.02 12.75
C SER A 18 7.17 22.15 12.72
N THR A 19 8.36 22.70 13.02
CA THR A 19 9.60 21.91 13.07
C THR A 19 9.62 20.86 14.18
N ILE A 20 8.87 21.08 15.27
CA ILE A 20 8.77 20.12 16.38
C ILE A 20 7.71 19.05 16.09
N ILE A 21 6.56 19.47 15.55
CA ILE A 21 5.37 18.65 15.39
C ILE A 21 5.40 17.85 14.08
N ALA A 22 5.84 18.46 12.98
CA ALA A 22 5.85 17.82 11.67
C ALA A 22 6.63 16.48 11.67
N PRO A 23 7.83 16.37 12.29
CA PRO A 23 8.55 15.09 12.36
C PRO A 23 7.85 14.01 13.20
N GLN A 24 7.03 14.39 14.18
CA GLN A 24 6.28 13.46 15.03
C GLN A 24 5.03 12.94 14.29
N ILE A 25 4.40 13.80 13.51
CA ILE A 25 3.20 13.48 12.72
C ILE A 25 3.56 12.75 11.42
N SER A 26 4.75 13.02 10.85
CA SER A 26 5.24 12.39 9.62
C SER A 26 5.91 11.03 9.84
N LYS A 27 5.97 10.52 11.06
CA LYS A 27 6.50 9.18 11.32
C LYS A 27 5.36 8.17 11.35
N ILE A 28 5.55 7.05 10.65
CA ILE A 28 4.70 5.88 10.83
C ILE A 28 5.18 5.12 12.06
N SER A 29 4.24 4.68 12.89
CA SER A 29 4.52 3.96 14.11
C SER A 29 5.30 2.68 13.85
N TYR A 30 6.19 2.36 14.79
CA TYR A 30 6.96 1.13 14.75
C TYR A 30 6.03 -0.09 14.95
N VAL A 31 6.28 -1.17 14.20
CA VAL A 31 5.43 -2.37 14.18
C VAL A 31 6.24 -3.58 14.65
N HIS A 32 6.20 -3.85 15.95
CA HIS A 32 6.98 -4.93 16.57
C HIS A 32 6.71 -6.30 15.94
N THR A 33 5.48 -6.54 15.49
CA THR A 33 5.08 -7.80 14.86
C THR A 33 5.86 -8.07 13.58
N LEU A 34 6.15 -7.05 12.76
CA LEU A 34 6.91 -7.21 11.51
C LEU A 34 8.37 -7.65 11.75
N GLN A 35 8.94 -7.42 12.93
CA GLN A 35 10.28 -7.88 13.23
C GLN A 35 10.37 -9.39 13.44
N LYS A 36 9.29 -10.00 13.96
CA LYS A 36 9.23 -11.41 14.32
C LYS A 36 9.07 -12.33 13.11
N HIS A 37 8.54 -11.80 12.01
CA HIS A 37 8.24 -12.58 10.81
C HIS A 37 9.15 -12.16 9.64
N LEU A 38 9.87 -13.14 9.08
CA LEU A 38 10.64 -12.94 7.84
C LEU A 38 9.81 -13.23 6.58
N ASN A 39 8.73 -14.00 6.73
CA ASN A 39 7.85 -14.38 5.64
C ASN A 39 6.41 -14.11 6.06
N LEU A 40 5.67 -13.39 5.22
CA LEU A 40 4.22 -13.19 5.36
C LEU A 40 3.52 -13.52 4.05
N GLU A 41 2.25 -13.84 4.14
CA GLU A 41 1.37 -14.06 3.00
C GLU A 41 0.08 -13.25 3.17
N ILE A 42 -0.29 -12.49 2.14
CA ILE A 42 -1.51 -11.70 2.11
C ILE A 42 -2.56 -12.50 1.36
N LYS A 43 -3.72 -12.66 1.98
CA LYS A 43 -4.90 -13.34 1.41
C LYS A 43 -6.17 -12.57 1.72
N ILE A 44 -7.26 -12.88 1.01
CA ILE A 44 -8.57 -12.39 1.42
C ILE A 44 -8.95 -13.08 2.74
N GLY A 45 -9.38 -12.27 3.72
CA GLY A 45 -9.85 -12.76 5.02
C GLY A 45 -11.32 -13.14 5.02
N ASP A 46 -12.11 -12.55 4.12
CA ASP A 46 -13.53 -12.86 3.93
C ASP A 46 -13.88 -12.97 2.44
N ILE A 47 -13.77 -14.19 1.92
CA ILE A 47 -14.01 -14.47 0.50
C ILE A 47 -15.48 -14.29 0.12
N VAL A 48 -16.40 -14.53 1.06
CA VAL A 48 -17.84 -14.41 0.81
C VAL A 48 -18.22 -12.95 0.60
N ASN A 49 -17.71 -12.05 1.45
CA ASN A 49 -17.93 -10.63 1.28
C ASN A 49 -17.26 -10.08 0.02
N TYR A 50 -16.06 -10.57 -0.34
CA TYR A 50 -15.43 -10.23 -1.60
C TYR A 50 -16.29 -10.65 -2.81
N ILE A 51 -16.75 -11.90 -2.87
CA ILE A 51 -17.59 -12.40 -3.98
C ILE A 51 -18.87 -11.57 -4.07
N ARG A 52 -19.54 -11.30 -2.95
CA ARG A 52 -20.74 -10.46 -2.91
C ARG A 52 -20.46 -9.04 -3.44
N ALA A 53 -19.35 -8.44 -3.07
CA ALA A 53 -18.94 -7.12 -3.55
C ALA A 53 -18.73 -7.12 -5.07
N VAL A 54 -18.08 -8.16 -5.61
CA VAL A 54 -17.87 -8.34 -7.05
C VAL A 54 -19.20 -8.54 -7.78
N GLU A 55 -20.10 -9.38 -7.25
CA GLU A 55 -21.42 -9.62 -7.84
C GLU A 55 -22.27 -8.34 -7.88
N GLN A 56 -22.29 -7.58 -6.77
CA GLN A 56 -23.02 -6.31 -6.70
C GLN A 56 -22.49 -5.28 -7.69
N TYR A 57 -21.17 -5.19 -7.83
CA TYR A 57 -20.56 -4.30 -8.82
C TYR A 57 -20.85 -4.74 -10.25
N THR A 58 -20.69 -6.03 -10.56
CA THR A 58 -20.81 -6.54 -11.93
C THR A 58 -22.25 -6.55 -12.42
N LEU A 59 -23.21 -6.90 -11.56
CA LEU A 59 -24.63 -7.04 -11.93
C LEU A 59 -25.43 -5.74 -11.80
N HIS A 60 -25.11 -4.92 -10.78
CA HIS A 60 -25.94 -3.76 -10.42
C HIS A 60 -25.20 -2.44 -10.57
N ASN A 61 -23.93 -2.44 -11.00
CA ASN A 61 -23.03 -1.29 -10.98
C ASN A 61 -23.04 -0.58 -9.60
N ASN A 62 -23.29 -1.36 -8.55
CA ASN A 62 -23.33 -0.88 -7.19
C ASN A 62 -21.92 -0.91 -6.62
N VAL A 63 -21.46 0.26 -6.17
CA VAL A 63 -20.10 0.44 -5.65
C VAL A 63 -20.06 0.50 -4.14
N ASN A 64 -21.23 0.45 -3.49
CA ASN A 64 -21.34 0.39 -2.04
C ASN A 64 -21.04 -1.02 -1.54
N THR A 65 -19.75 -1.35 -1.59
CA THR A 65 -19.22 -2.62 -1.10
C THR A 65 -18.93 -2.47 0.39
N GLY A 66 -19.35 -3.45 1.18
CA GLY A 66 -18.95 -3.53 2.58
C GLY A 66 -17.41 -3.65 2.71
N PRO A 67 -16.85 -3.47 3.91
CA PRO A 67 -15.41 -3.53 4.11
C PRO A 67 -14.85 -4.89 3.67
N ILE A 68 -13.81 -4.87 2.81
CA ILE A 68 -13.14 -6.09 2.35
C ILE A 68 -11.89 -6.32 3.20
N LYS A 69 -11.88 -7.41 3.95
CA LYS A 69 -10.77 -7.76 4.83
C LYS A 69 -9.71 -8.58 4.09
N PHE A 70 -8.45 -8.23 4.30
CA PHE A 70 -7.27 -9.01 3.94
C PHE A 70 -6.57 -9.48 5.22
N ASP A 71 -6.29 -10.78 5.31
CA ASP A 71 -5.49 -11.33 6.39
C ASP A 71 -4.03 -11.43 5.93
N ILE A 72 -3.11 -11.03 6.82
CA ILE A 72 -1.67 -11.11 6.61
C ILE A 72 -1.17 -12.20 7.57
N VAL A 73 -0.88 -13.36 7.03
CA VAL A 73 -0.56 -14.56 7.80
C VAL A 73 0.93 -14.87 7.82
N ASP A 74 1.39 -15.45 8.92
CA ASP A 74 2.75 -15.95 9.07
C ASP A 74 2.97 -17.30 8.36
N ALA A 75 4.18 -17.85 8.50
CA ALA A 75 4.55 -19.14 7.94
C ALA A 75 3.71 -20.31 8.51
N GLN A 76 3.21 -20.16 9.74
CA GLN A 76 2.34 -21.12 10.43
C GLN A 76 0.85 -20.91 10.11
N LYS A 77 0.52 -19.95 9.23
CA LYS A 77 -0.84 -19.57 8.84
C LYS A 77 -1.66 -18.90 9.95
N ASN A 78 -1.01 -18.39 10.98
CA ASN A 78 -1.66 -17.52 11.97
C ASN A 78 -1.76 -16.10 11.42
N VAL A 79 -2.86 -15.41 11.72
CA VAL A 79 -3.05 -14.00 11.35
C VAL A 79 -2.13 -13.15 12.22
N ALA A 80 -1.11 -12.55 11.60
CA ALA A 80 -0.17 -11.66 12.27
C ALA A 80 -0.65 -10.20 12.23
N LEU A 81 -1.24 -9.79 11.11
CA LEU A 81 -1.82 -8.47 10.87
C LEU A 81 -3.05 -8.62 9.98
N PHE A 82 -3.86 -7.57 9.85
CA PHE A 82 -4.92 -7.54 8.85
C PHE A 82 -5.07 -6.14 8.24
N ALA A 83 -5.61 -6.08 7.04
CA ALA A 83 -5.95 -4.82 6.39
C ALA A 83 -7.43 -4.81 5.98
N VAL A 84 -8.05 -3.65 5.99
CA VAL A 84 -9.45 -3.48 5.62
C VAL A 84 -9.54 -2.43 4.52
N LEU A 85 -10.11 -2.82 3.38
CA LEU A 85 -10.42 -1.91 2.29
C LEU A 85 -11.82 -1.34 2.48
N GLU A 86 -11.90 -0.03 2.67
CA GLU A 86 -13.13 0.72 2.82
C GLU A 86 -13.22 1.80 1.74
N ALA A 87 -14.20 1.68 0.83
CA ALA A 87 -14.45 2.60 -0.28
C ALA A 87 -13.21 2.90 -1.16
N ASN A 88 -12.32 3.79 -0.72
CA ASN A 88 -11.13 4.25 -1.44
C ASN A 88 -9.83 4.17 -0.61
N GLU A 89 -9.90 3.61 0.59
CA GLU A 89 -8.80 3.61 1.55
C GLU A 89 -8.60 2.19 2.12
N LEU A 90 -7.36 1.71 2.08
CA LEU A 90 -6.95 0.44 2.65
C LEU A 90 -6.15 0.71 3.92
N ILE A 91 -6.71 0.32 5.08
CA ILE A 91 -6.11 0.58 6.38
C ILE A 91 -5.49 -0.70 6.90
N LEU A 92 -4.20 -0.65 7.27
CA LEU A 92 -3.45 -1.74 7.88
C LEU A 92 -3.53 -1.64 9.40
N TYR A 93 -3.82 -2.76 10.06
CA TYR A 93 -3.99 -2.87 11.50
C TYR A 93 -3.06 -3.92 12.11
N GLU A 94 -2.56 -3.62 13.32
CA GLU A 94 -2.01 -4.64 14.22
C GLU A 94 -3.12 -5.28 15.07
N ASP A 95 -4.08 -4.45 15.48
CA ASP A 95 -5.28 -4.80 16.23
C ASP A 95 -6.38 -3.80 15.82
N VAL A 96 -7.65 -4.12 16.06
CA VAL A 96 -8.83 -3.28 15.74
C VAL A 96 -8.66 -1.84 16.23
N ASN A 97 -8.04 -1.66 17.40
CA ASN A 97 -7.82 -0.34 18.01
C ASN A 97 -6.45 0.28 17.67
N LYS A 98 -5.65 -0.37 16.83
CA LYS A 98 -4.27 0.02 16.54
C LYS A 98 -3.99 0.05 15.03
N PRO A 99 -4.50 1.07 14.31
CA PRO A 99 -4.17 1.25 12.90
C PRO A 99 -2.70 1.68 12.76
N ILE A 100 -2.01 1.06 11.80
CA ILE A 100 -0.58 1.30 11.53
C ILE A 100 -0.41 2.31 10.40
N ALA A 101 -1.05 2.05 9.27
CA ALA A 101 -0.86 2.79 8.04
C ALA A 101 -2.18 2.86 7.26
N SER A 102 -2.38 3.96 6.55
CA SER A 102 -3.52 4.13 5.67
C SER A 102 -3.06 4.35 4.22
N ILE A 103 -3.61 3.59 3.29
CA ILE A 103 -3.22 3.59 1.87
C ILE A 103 -4.41 4.08 1.06
N SER A 104 -4.22 5.18 0.33
CA SER A 104 -5.25 5.73 -0.55
C SER A 104 -4.83 5.66 -2.01
N PHE A 105 -5.78 5.38 -2.91
CA PHE A 105 -5.56 5.25 -4.35
C PHE A 105 -5.99 6.54 -5.09
N PRO A 106 -5.05 7.33 -5.66
CA PRO A 106 -5.33 8.60 -6.34
C PRO A 106 -5.84 8.42 -7.77
N GLU A 107 -6.36 9.51 -8.39
CA GLU A 107 -6.77 9.50 -9.79
C GLU A 107 -5.57 9.23 -10.68
N LYS A 108 -5.73 8.29 -11.61
CA LYS A 108 -4.74 8.05 -12.65
C LYS A 108 -4.92 9.14 -13.69
N GLU A 109 -4.17 10.23 -13.54
CA GLU A 109 -4.08 11.28 -14.56
C GLU A 109 -3.23 10.74 -15.71
N ALA A 110 -3.84 10.57 -16.89
CA ALA A 110 -3.14 10.09 -18.07
C ALA A 110 -2.12 11.14 -18.56
N GLY A 111 -0.87 10.74 -18.79
CA GLY A 111 0.14 11.56 -19.47
C GLY A 111 1.20 12.25 -18.59
N ILE A 112 1.28 11.92 -17.29
CA ILE A 112 2.33 12.40 -16.39
C ILE A 112 3.39 11.29 -16.22
N GLU A 113 4.67 11.61 -16.46
CA GLU A 113 5.79 10.72 -16.09
C GLU A 113 5.76 10.44 -14.58
N GLY A 114 5.76 9.16 -14.19
CA GLY A 114 5.57 8.77 -12.79
C GLY A 114 4.10 8.70 -12.43
N CYS A 115 3.43 7.60 -12.79
CA CYS A 115 2.03 7.42 -12.44
C CYS A 115 1.93 7.22 -10.92
N LEU A 116 1.22 8.13 -10.25
CA LEU A 116 1.02 8.01 -8.81
C LEU A 116 0.02 6.89 -8.54
N GLU A 117 0.48 5.83 -7.89
CA GLU A 117 -0.31 4.60 -7.73
C GLU A 117 -0.96 4.54 -6.35
N ALA A 118 -0.29 5.07 -5.33
CA ALA A 118 -0.83 5.14 -3.99
C ALA A 118 -0.18 6.23 -3.13
N LYS A 119 -0.88 6.63 -2.06
CA LYS A 119 -0.33 7.48 -0.99
C LYS A 119 -0.46 6.72 0.33
N ILE A 120 0.64 6.62 1.08
CA ILE A 120 0.69 6.02 2.41
C ILE A 120 0.68 7.15 3.44
N ARG A 121 -0.23 7.05 4.41
CA ARG A 121 -0.52 8.08 5.40
C ARG A 121 -0.46 7.51 6.81
N ASN A 122 -0.15 8.37 7.77
CA ASN A 122 -0.39 8.06 9.16
C ASN A 122 -1.92 8.03 9.40
N PRO A 123 -2.49 6.93 9.93
CA PRO A 123 -3.95 6.77 10.05
C PRO A 123 -4.57 7.73 11.08
N HIS A 124 -3.83 8.11 12.12
CA HIS A 124 -4.34 9.00 13.17
C HIS A 124 -4.40 10.46 12.72
N TYR A 125 -3.37 10.92 12.02
CA TYR A 125 -3.27 12.32 11.61
C TYR A 125 -3.70 12.56 10.16
N LYS A 126 -3.92 11.49 9.38
CA LYS A 126 -4.20 11.52 7.93
C LYS A 126 -3.17 12.30 7.11
N VAL A 127 -1.99 12.56 7.68
CA VAL A 127 -0.89 13.25 7.02
C VAL A 127 -0.20 12.28 6.08
N ARG A 128 0.06 12.74 4.85
CA ARG A 128 0.81 11.98 3.85
C ARG A 128 2.23 11.80 4.36
N VAL A 129 2.70 10.56 4.34
CA VAL A 129 4.06 10.25 4.72
C VAL A 129 4.83 9.79 3.49
N PHE A 130 4.26 8.88 2.71
CA PHE A 130 4.92 8.35 1.52
C PHE A 130 4.04 8.36 0.27
N GLN A 131 4.68 8.37 -0.89
CA GLN A 131 4.05 8.23 -2.21
C GLN A 131 4.67 7.06 -2.95
N VAL A 132 3.83 6.27 -3.62
CA VAL A 132 4.24 5.15 -4.46
C VAL A 132 3.99 5.55 -5.90
N GLU A 133 5.05 5.58 -6.70
CA GLU A 133 4.99 5.95 -8.11
C GLU A 133 5.56 4.81 -8.96
N SER A 134 4.91 4.54 -10.09
CA SER A 134 5.37 3.61 -11.12
C SER A 134 5.99 4.37 -12.28
N SER A 135 7.11 3.87 -12.79
CA SER A 135 7.73 4.36 -14.03
C SER A 135 7.63 3.27 -15.09
N ASP A 136 6.77 3.50 -16.08
CA ASP A 136 6.50 2.53 -17.15
C ASP A 136 7.73 2.24 -18.00
N GLU A 137 8.62 3.21 -18.18
CA GLU A 137 9.83 3.07 -19.01
C GLU A 137 10.91 2.18 -18.37
N LYS A 138 10.93 2.08 -17.04
CA LYS A 138 12.03 1.41 -16.30
C LYS A 138 11.62 0.13 -15.62
N HIS A 139 10.32 -0.22 -15.62
CA HIS A 139 9.80 -1.32 -14.81
C HIS A 139 10.24 -1.22 -13.34
N VAL A 140 10.28 0.02 -12.83
CA VAL A 140 10.70 0.34 -11.47
C VAL A 140 9.57 1.07 -10.77
N TRP A 141 9.34 0.69 -9.52
CA TRP A 141 8.47 1.38 -8.60
C TRP A 141 9.31 2.08 -7.54
N LYS A 142 8.95 3.31 -7.20
CA LYS A 142 9.66 4.11 -6.21
C LYS A 142 8.71 4.51 -5.10
N ILE A 143 9.20 4.43 -3.87
CA ILE A 143 8.52 4.95 -2.69
C ILE A 143 9.29 6.17 -2.20
N PHE A 144 8.63 7.32 -2.22
CA PHE A 144 9.20 8.61 -1.83
C PHE A 144 8.68 9.06 -0.48
N SER A 145 9.55 9.66 0.34
CA SER A 145 9.12 10.45 1.50
C SER A 145 8.55 11.78 1.03
N THR A 146 7.36 12.14 1.50
CA THR A 146 6.75 13.43 1.17
C THR A 146 7.41 14.62 1.89
N ALA A 147 8.08 14.37 3.02
CA ALA A 147 8.77 15.41 3.78
C ALA A 147 10.06 15.87 3.08
N ASP A 148 10.86 14.92 2.62
CA ASP A 148 12.23 15.18 2.13
C ASP A 148 12.37 14.99 0.61
N ARG A 149 11.34 14.43 -0.05
CA ARG A 149 11.36 13.98 -1.46
C ARG A 149 12.42 12.93 -1.81
N ASP A 150 13.07 12.38 -0.79
CA ASP A 150 14.04 11.30 -0.96
C ASP A 150 13.36 9.97 -1.30
N VAL A 151 13.99 9.22 -2.21
CA VAL A 151 13.64 7.83 -2.51
C VAL A 151 14.03 6.98 -1.30
N LYS A 152 13.04 6.36 -0.65
CA LYS A 152 13.27 5.43 0.47
C LYS A 152 13.44 4.00 -0.01
N CYS A 153 12.67 3.61 -1.03
CA CYS A 153 12.65 2.24 -1.53
C CYS A 153 12.53 2.24 -3.05
N GLU A 154 13.34 1.43 -3.70
CA GLU A 154 13.27 1.15 -5.14
C GLU A 154 12.96 -0.32 -5.36
N LEU A 155 11.79 -0.60 -5.94
CA LEU A 155 11.36 -1.95 -6.26
C LEU A 155 11.50 -2.18 -7.76
N VAL A 156 12.33 -3.15 -8.11
CA VAL A 156 12.54 -3.56 -9.50
C VAL A 156 11.54 -4.65 -9.83
N VAL A 157 10.75 -4.47 -10.89
CA VAL A 157 9.85 -5.49 -11.39
C VAL A 157 10.68 -6.53 -12.14
N LYS A 158 10.38 -7.79 -11.85
CA LYS A 158 10.96 -8.95 -12.50
C LYS A 158 9.85 -9.74 -13.18
N TYR A 159 10.21 -10.28 -14.33
CA TYR A 159 9.35 -11.14 -15.13
C TYR A 159 9.99 -12.52 -15.21
N SER A 160 9.16 -13.55 -15.12
CA SER A 160 9.60 -14.92 -15.36
C SER A 160 8.72 -15.52 -16.45
N TRP A 161 9.36 -16.06 -17.48
CA TRP A 161 8.66 -16.77 -18.56
C TRP A 161 7.86 -17.95 -18.01
N TRP A 162 8.40 -18.65 -16.99
CA TRP A 162 7.66 -19.69 -16.27
C TRP A 162 6.40 -19.16 -15.59
N ASN A 163 6.47 -17.99 -14.95
CA ASN A 163 5.28 -17.40 -14.32
C ASN A 163 4.25 -16.95 -15.36
N GLN A 164 4.69 -16.54 -16.55
CA GLN A 164 3.80 -16.23 -17.66
C GLN A 164 3.10 -17.49 -18.19
N MET A 165 3.83 -18.60 -18.33
CA MET A 165 3.21 -19.89 -18.67
C MET A 165 2.22 -20.34 -17.60
N LEU A 166 2.59 -20.27 -16.32
CA LEU A 166 1.69 -20.62 -15.21
C LEU A 166 0.43 -19.76 -15.19
N LYS A 167 0.55 -18.47 -15.49
CA LYS A 167 -0.60 -17.57 -15.64
C LYS A 167 -1.52 -17.99 -16.78
N MET A 168 -0.96 -18.33 -17.95
CA MET A 168 -1.74 -18.83 -19.09
C MET A 168 -2.47 -20.14 -18.77
N CYS A 169 -1.89 -20.98 -17.92
CA CYS A 169 -2.51 -22.21 -17.43
C CYS A 169 -3.49 -22.00 -16.25
N GLY A 170 -3.74 -20.76 -15.80
CA GLY A 170 -4.62 -20.45 -14.67
C GLY A 170 -4.05 -20.79 -13.29
N LEU A 171 -2.76 -21.12 -13.19
CA LEU A 171 -2.10 -21.56 -11.95
C LEU A 171 -1.53 -20.39 -11.12
N LEU A 172 -1.56 -19.18 -11.66
CA LEU A 172 -1.00 -17.98 -11.06
C LEU A 172 -1.75 -16.75 -11.58
N PHE A 173 -2.07 -15.79 -10.70
CA PHE A 173 -2.79 -14.57 -11.13
C PHE A 173 -1.88 -13.54 -11.81
N GLY A 174 -0.59 -13.51 -11.46
CA GLY A 174 0.37 -12.52 -11.96
C GLY A 174 1.67 -13.16 -12.42
N SER A 175 2.24 -12.70 -13.53
CA SER A 175 3.57 -13.15 -13.98
C SER A 175 4.73 -12.32 -13.38
N LYS A 176 4.38 -11.18 -12.79
CA LYS A 176 5.29 -10.20 -12.19
C LYS A 176 5.64 -10.58 -10.76
N TRP A 177 6.85 -10.26 -10.36
CA TRP A 177 7.29 -10.23 -8.97
C TRP A 177 8.21 -9.04 -8.77
N TRP A 178 8.42 -8.62 -7.53
CA TRP A 178 9.14 -7.40 -7.21
C TRP A 178 10.28 -7.69 -6.25
N GLU A 179 11.44 -7.09 -6.53
CA GLU A 179 12.59 -7.10 -5.64
C GLU A 179 12.85 -5.69 -5.12
N LEU A 180 12.86 -5.53 -3.81
CA LEU A 180 13.33 -4.31 -3.18
C LEU A 180 14.85 -4.34 -3.09
N LYS A 181 15.51 -3.37 -3.73
CA LYS A 181 16.97 -3.22 -3.68
C LYS A 181 17.35 -1.95 -2.92
N ILE A 182 18.22 -2.12 -1.94
CA ILE A 182 18.84 -1.01 -1.19
C ILE A 182 20.34 -1.25 -1.23
N GLU A 183 21.11 -0.27 -1.69
CA GLU A 183 22.57 -0.35 -1.82
C GLU A 183 23.05 -1.59 -2.62
N GLY A 184 22.30 -1.95 -3.67
CA GLY A 184 22.60 -3.11 -4.51
C GLY A 184 22.29 -4.49 -3.91
N LYS A 185 21.83 -4.57 -2.65
CA LYS A 185 21.42 -5.81 -2.00
C LYS A 185 19.90 -5.96 -2.00
N ILE A 186 19.42 -7.18 -2.22
CA ILE A 186 17.99 -7.50 -2.13
C ILE A 186 17.60 -7.52 -0.66
N LYS A 187 16.70 -6.63 -0.26
CA LYS A 187 16.20 -6.51 1.11
C LYS A 187 14.84 -7.15 1.31
N ALA A 188 14.06 -7.25 0.23
CA ALA A 188 12.78 -7.93 0.27
C ALA A 188 12.37 -8.42 -1.13
N THR A 189 11.49 -9.41 -1.14
CA THR A 189 10.92 -10.00 -2.35
C THR A 189 9.42 -10.13 -2.17
N ILE A 190 8.67 -9.72 -3.19
CA ILE A 190 7.21 -9.79 -3.25
C ILE A 190 6.86 -10.62 -4.47
N ALA A 191 6.14 -11.71 -4.29
CA ALA A 191 5.79 -12.60 -5.39
C ALA A 191 4.39 -13.17 -5.23
N PRO A 192 3.66 -13.39 -6.34
CA PRO A 192 2.43 -14.15 -6.30
C PRO A 192 2.74 -15.58 -5.84
N SER A 193 1.90 -16.12 -4.96
CA SER A 193 2.05 -17.49 -4.47
C SER A 193 1.62 -18.46 -5.56
N VAL A 194 2.50 -19.41 -5.90
CA VAL A 194 2.16 -20.47 -6.85
C VAL A 194 1.24 -21.46 -6.13
N SER A 195 -0.03 -21.49 -6.52
CA SER A 195 -0.94 -22.52 -6.05
C SER A 195 -1.98 -22.81 -7.12
N MET A 196 -2.13 -24.09 -7.46
CA MET A 196 -3.07 -24.54 -8.49
C MET A 196 -4.54 -24.51 -8.02
N TRP A 197 -4.78 -24.31 -6.71
CA TRP A 197 -6.09 -24.50 -6.07
C TRP A 197 -6.40 -23.53 -4.92
N LYS A 198 -5.49 -22.61 -4.57
CA LYS A 198 -5.74 -21.61 -3.52
C LYS A 198 -6.11 -20.28 -4.13
N GLU A 199 -6.79 -19.48 -3.32
CA GLU A 199 -7.09 -18.08 -3.58
C GLU A 199 -5.85 -17.29 -4.00
N ASN A 200 -6.05 -16.19 -4.73
CA ASN A 200 -4.97 -15.29 -5.12
C ASN A 200 -4.29 -14.73 -3.86
N THR A 201 -3.01 -15.07 -3.67
CA THR A 201 -2.24 -14.67 -2.50
C THR A 201 -0.89 -14.09 -2.89
N ILE A 202 -0.45 -13.04 -2.19
CA ILE A 202 0.88 -12.44 -2.37
C ILE A 202 1.76 -12.86 -1.21
N ARG A 203 2.93 -13.42 -1.53
CA ARG A 203 3.97 -13.74 -0.55
C ARG A 203 4.96 -12.59 -0.48
N LEU A 204 5.36 -12.28 0.75
CA LEU A 204 6.33 -11.26 1.10
C LEU A 204 7.44 -11.90 1.93
N THR A 205 8.68 -11.78 1.47
CA THR A 205 9.86 -12.31 2.13
C THR A 205 10.86 -11.19 2.37
N TRP A 206 11.30 -10.99 3.60
CA TRP A 206 12.33 -10.02 3.94
C TRP A 206 13.67 -10.69 4.18
N HIS A 207 14.72 -9.96 3.84
CA HIS A 207 16.06 -10.24 4.33
C HIS A 207 16.16 -9.88 5.82
N HIS A 208 16.95 -10.63 6.59
CA HIS A 208 17.09 -10.43 8.04
C HIS A 208 17.55 -9.02 8.42
N SER A 209 18.31 -8.36 7.55
CA SER A 209 18.83 -7.00 7.75
C SER A 209 17.89 -5.88 7.23
N ALA A 210 16.63 -6.18 6.91
CA ALA A 210 15.62 -5.18 6.64
C ALA A 210 15.14 -4.56 7.97
N ASP A 211 15.25 -3.25 8.09
CA ASP A 211 14.77 -2.46 9.22
C ASP A 211 13.23 -2.32 9.21
N ASN A 212 12.67 -1.78 10.28
CA ASN A 212 11.22 -1.75 10.45
C ASN A 212 10.50 -0.86 9.42
N GLU A 213 11.09 0.28 9.06
CA GLU A 213 10.50 1.18 8.05
C GLU A 213 10.44 0.48 6.70
N THR A 214 11.56 -0.11 6.27
CA THR A 214 11.62 -0.91 5.03
C THR A 214 10.59 -2.05 5.03
N ARG A 215 10.47 -2.79 6.13
CA ARG A 215 9.51 -3.89 6.24
C ARG A 215 8.07 -3.39 6.05
N LEU A 216 7.72 -2.30 6.72
CA LEU A 216 6.39 -1.70 6.63
C LEU A 216 6.09 -1.16 5.22
N LEU A 217 7.02 -0.42 4.62
CA LEU A 217 6.85 0.11 3.26
C LEU A 217 6.67 -1.01 2.24
N THR A 218 7.44 -2.09 2.38
CA THR A 218 7.32 -3.27 1.52
C THR A 218 5.97 -3.96 1.69
N LEU A 219 5.46 -4.05 2.93
CA LEU A 219 4.13 -4.60 3.20
C LEU A 219 3.02 -3.73 2.60
N CYS A 220 3.10 -2.40 2.76
CA CYS A 220 2.17 -1.46 2.14
C CYS A 220 2.19 -1.60 0.61
N PHE A 221 3.37 -1.73 0.00
CA PHE A 221 3.49 -2.00 -1.42
C PHE A 221 2.84 -3.33 -1.82
N ALA A 222 3.09 -4.41 -1.07
CA ALA A 222 2.47 -5.71 -1.33
C ALA A 222 0.93 -5.65 -1.25
N LEU A 223 0.38 -4.88 -0.31
CA LEU A 223 -1.06 -4.60 -0.20
C LEU A 223 -1.60 -3.84 -1.42
N ILE A 224 -0.88 -2.83 -1.90
CA ILE A 224 -1.22 -2.11 -3.15
C ILE A 224 -1.27 -3.08 -4.33
N GLN A 225 -0.24 -3.93 -4.48
CA GLN A 225 -0.23 -4.94 -5.55
C GLN A 225 -1.30 -6.02 -5.37
N THR A 226 -1.72 -6.29 -4.13
CA THR A 226 -2.84 -7.22 -3.87
C THR A 226 -4.12 -6.67 -4.50
N VAL A 227 -4.41 -5.37 -4.30
CA VAL A 227 -5.58 -4.72 -4.92
C VAL A 227 -5.42 -4.60 -6.43
N ASN A 228 -4.26 -4.16 -6.92
CA ASN A 228 -4.06 -3.83 -8.34
C ASN A 228 -3.86 -5.06 -9.23
N GLU A 229 -3.16 -6.09 -8.75
CA GLU A 229 -2.75 -7.24 -9.58
C GLU A 229 -3.43 -8.55 -9.14
N ALA A 230 -3.64 -8.78 -7.83
CA ALA A 230 -4.27 -10.02 -7.36
C ALA A 230 -5.80 -9.98 -7.44
N PHE A 231 -6.40 -8.82 -7.22
CA PHE A 231 -7.86 -8.61 -7.23
C PHE A 231 -8.25 -7.35 -8.04
N PRO A 232 -7.94 -7.29 -9.34
CA PRO A 232 -8.09 -6.07 -10.15
C PRO A 232 -9.51 -5.52 -10.22
N ILE A 233 -10.53 -6.36 -10.00
CA ILE A 233 -11.93 -5.90 -9.89
C ILE A 233 -12.08 -4.90 -8.73
N LEU A 234 -11.35 -5.08 -7.62
CA LEU A 234 -11.36 -4.14 -6.50
C LEU A 234 -10.80 -2.79 -6.89
N ALA A 235 -9.73 -2.75 -7.69
CA ALA A 235 -9.19 -1.50 -8.21
C ALA A 235 -10.24 -0.74 -9.03
N ASN A 236 -11.01 -1.45 -9.87
CA ASN A 236 -12.12 -0.85 -10.63
C ASN A 236 -13.25 -0.34 -9.72
N ILE A 237 -13.63 -1.11 -8.69
CA ILE A 237 -14.63 -0.70 -7.68
C ILE A 237 -14.16 0.58 -6.96
N ILE A 238 -12.89 0.64 -6.54
CA ILE A 238 -12.31 1.84 -5.89
C ILE A 238 -12.37 3.04 -6.84
N GLU A 239 -11.97 2.87 -8.10
CA GLU A 239 -11.98 3.94 -9.09
C GLU A 239 -13.40 4.48 -9.32
N GLU A 240 -14.38 3.59 -9.47
CA GLU A 240 -15.77 3.96 -9.71
C GLU A 240 -16.42 4.60 -8.48
N THR A 241 -16.10 4.11 -7.27
CA THR A 241 -16.57 4.69 -6.00
C THR A 241 -16.12 6.14 -5.88
N ARG A 242 -14.87 6.40 -6.23
CA ARG A 242 -14.31 7.75 -6.24
C ARG A 242 -14.96 8.64 -7.31
N ARG A 243 -15.14 8.15 -8.55
CA ARG A 243 -15.81 8.92 -9.62
C ARG A 243 -17.20 9.37 -9.18
N LYS A 244 -18.01 8.47 -8.61
CA LYS A 244 -19.35 8.81 -8.10
C LYS A 244 -19.30 9.81 -6.95
N LYS A 245 -18.33 9.69 -6.04
CA LYS A 245 -18.16 10.66 -4.95
C LYS A 245 -17.80 12.05 -5.47
N ASN A 246 -16.95 12.16 -6.48
CA ASN A 246 -16.60 13.45 -7.09
C ASN A 246 -17.79 14.10 -7.80
N LEU A 247 -18.65 13.30 -8.44
CA LEU A 247 -19.87 13.79 -9.10
C LEU A 247 -20.94 14.29 -8.12
N MET A 248 -21.00 13.80 -6.88
CA MET A 248 -21.95 14.27 -5.86
C MET A 248 -21.53 15.56 -5.14
N VAL A 249 -20.31 16.04 -5.36
CA VAL A 249 -19.77 17.25 -4.73
C VAL A 249 -19.98 18.50 -5.60
N TYR A 250 -20.53 18.33 -6.81
CA TYR A 250 -21.00 19.38 -7.70
C TYR A 250 -22.53 19.42 -7.74
#